data_AF-A0AAN8QDF4-F1
#
_entry.id   AF-A0AAN8QDF4-F1
#
_cell.length_a   1.000
_cell.length_b   1.000
_cell.length_c   1.000
_cell.angle_alpha   90.00
_cell.angle_beta   90.00
_cell.angle_gamma   90.00
#
_symmetry.space_group_name_H-M   'P 1'
#
loop_
_entity.id
_entity.type
_entity.pdbx_description
1 polymer ?
#
loop_
_entity_poly.entity_id
_entity_poly.type
_entity_poly.pdbx_seq_one_letter_code
_entity_poly.pdbx_strand_id
1 'polypeptide(L)'
;MLCPHQKYNIEPSLYSPYFSLGSCMEGLNSLFTQLYGVTHAVVHETEGLLGYIYCDFFHRVNKPHQDCHFTIRGGRQFQENGQYQLPVVVLMLSLPHPTKSTPTLLMPDMMENLVH
;
A
#
# COMPACT_ATOMS: atom_id res chain seq x y z
N MET A 1 -26.37 -21.45 -12.24
CA MET A 1 -25.29 -21.06 -11.31
C MET A 1 -24.98 -19.60 -11.62
N LEU A 2 -25.53 -18.67 -10.83
CA LEU A 2 -25.38 -17.23 -11.08
C LEU A 2 -24.00 -16.77 -10.60
N CYS A 3 -23.28 -16.02 -11.42
CA CYS A 3 -22.00 -15.39 -11.05
C CYS A 3 -22.20 -14.55 -9.76
N PRO A 4 -21.27 -14.58 -8.78
CA PRO A 4 -21.40 -13.86 -7.52
C PRO A 4 -21.61 -12.35 -7.65
N HIS A 5 -21.21 -11.74 -8.78
CA HIS A 5 -21.39 -10.32 -9.08
C HIS A 5 -22.86 -9.86 -9.20
N GLN A 6 -23.82 -10.79 -9.29
CA GLN A 6 -25.22 -10.43 -9.56
C GLN A 6 -26.07 -10.19 -8.30
N LYS A 7 -25.49 -10.25 -7.10
CA LYS A 7 -26.24 -10.01 -5.84
C LYS A 7 -26.29 -8.55 -5.39
N TYR A 8 -25.30 -7.73 -5.76
CA TYR A 8 -25.29 -6.29 -5.47
C TYR A 8 -24.61 -5.56 -6.63
N ASN A 9 -25.39 -5.11 -7.62
CA ASN A 9 -24.90 -4.44 -8.83
C ASN A 9 -24.57 -2.96 -8.54
N ILE A 10 -23.57 -2.73 -7.67
CA ILE A 10 -23.11 -1.37 -7.37
C ILE A 10 -22.06 -0.98 -8.41
N GLU A 11 -22.44 -0.06 -9.29
CA GLU A 11 -21.53 0.50 -10.30
C GLU A 11 -20.29 1.13 -9.62
N PRO A 12 -19.05 0.78 -10.05
CA PRO A 12 -17.83 1.34 -9.47
C PRO A 12 -17.74 2.87 -9.48
N SER A 13 -18.40 3.50 -10.45
CA SER A 13 -18.52 4.96 -10.55
C SER A 13 -19.26 5.59 -9.36
N LEU A 14 -20.11 4.86 -8.65
CA LEU A 14 -20.85 5.36 -7.49
C LEU A 14 -19.96 5.56 -6.26
N TYR A 15 -18.87 4.81 -6.13
CA TYR A 15 -18.03 4.84 -4.92
C TYR A 15 -16.55 5.11 -5.16
N SER A 16 -16.01 4.89 -6.36
CA SER A 16 -14.61 5.23 -6.67
C SER A 16 -14.22 6.69 -6.37
N PRO A 17 -15.11 7.70 -6.43
CA PRO A 17 -14.76 9.06 -6.00
C PRO A 17 -14.37 9.18 -4.53
N TYR A 18 -14.81 8.26 -3.66
CA TYR A 18 -14.43 8.22 -2.23
C TYR A 18 -13.11 7.51 -1.97
N PHE A 19 -12.58 6.77 -2.95
CA PHE A 19 -11.36 5.98 -2.82
C PHE A 19 -10.21 6.61 -3.60
N SER A 20 -9.94 7.90 -3.35
CA SER A 20 -8.71 8.51 -3.84
C SER A 20 -7.50 7.84 -3.18
N LEU A 21 -6.41 7.64 -3.91
CA LEU A 21 -5.18 7.04 -3.37
C LEU A 21 -4.71 7.77 -2.10
N GLY A 22 -4.80 9.10 -2.05
CA GLY A 22 -4.46 9.88 -0.86
C GLY A 22 -5.32 9.51 0.34
N SER A 23 -6.64 9.50 0.17
CA SER A 23 -7.59 9.13 1.24
C SER A 23 -7.40 7.69 1.70
N CYS A 24 -7.12 6.76 0.77
CA CYS A 24 -6.81 5.37 1.12
C CYS A 24 -5.51 5.25 1.91
N MET A 25 -4.45 5.99 1.53
CA MET A 25 -3.18 6.00 2.26
C MET A 25 -3.29 6.64 3.64
N GLU A 26 -4.13 7.67 3.80
CA GLU A 26 -4.46 8.26 5.11
C GLU A 26 -5.22 7.27 5.98
N GLY A 27 -6.23 6.59 5.42
CA GLY A 27 -6.98 5.53 6.11
C GLY A 27 -6.08 4.37 6.56
N LEU A 28 -5.18 3.92 5.68
CA LEU A 28 -4.17 2.90 6.00
C LEU A 28 -3.23 3.35 7.12
N ASN A 29 -2.77 4.60 7.08
CA ASN A 29 -1.94 5.14 8.16
C ASN A 29 -2.69 5.11 9.49
N SER A 30 -3.95 5.58 9.52
CA SER A 30 -4.78 5.54 10.74
C SER A 30 -4.95 4.11 11.25
N LEU A 31 -5.17 3.14 10.36
CA LEU A 31 -5.30 1.73 10.73
C LEU A 31 -4.00 1.20 11.34
N PHE A 32 -2.85 1.42 10.71
CA PHE A 32 -1.55 0.95 11.20
C PHE A 32 -1.12 1.65 12.49
N THR A 33 -1.46 2.92 12.66
CA THR A 33 -1.25 3.63 13.92
C THR A 33 -2.10 2.98 15.03
N GLN A 34 -3.37 2.67 14.76
CA GLN A 34 -4.24 2.04 15.77
C GLN A 34 -3.89 0.58 16.08
N LEU A 35 -3.47 -0.20 15.08
CA LEU A 35 -3.18 -1.63 15.25
C LEU A 35 -1.76 -1.92 15.72
N TYR A 36 -0.79 -1.14 15.22
CA TYR A 36 0.63 -1.43 15.37
C TYR A 36 1.43 -0.26 15.95
N GLY A 37 0.83 0.92 16.16
CA GLY A 37 1.55 2.11 16.63
C GLY A 37 2.56 2.66 15.62
N VAL A 38 2.31 2.45 14.31
CA VAL A 38 3.26 2.76 13.22
C VAL A 38 2.71 3.82 12.25
N THR A 39 3.60 4.63 11.65
CA THR A 39 3.28 5.66 10.62
C THR A 39 3.92 5.37 9.24
N HIS A 40 3.75 6.25 8.24
CA HIS A 40 4.26 6.08 6.86
C HIS A 40 5.79 5.94 6.72
N ALA A 41 6.55 6.42 7.69
CA ALA A 41 7.84 5.81 8.01
C ALA A 41 7.56 4.79 9.10
N VAL A 42 7.97 3.53 8.92
CA VAL A 42 7.61 2.46 9.87
C VAL A 42 8.33 2.73 11.19
N VAL A 43 7.74 3.58 12.03
CA VAL A 43 8.27 4.13 13.26
C VAL A 43 7.26 3.79 14.33
N HIS A 44 7.68 2.97 15.28
CA HIS A 44 6.91 2.64 16.46
C HIS A 44 7.02 3.76 17.49
N GLU A 45 5.94 4.01 18.25
CA GLU A 45 5.90 5.06 19.27
C GLU A 45 7.01 4.95 20.31
N THR A 46 7.40 3.73 20.70
CA THR A 46 8.42 3.50 21.74
C THR A 46 9.72 2.89 21.23
N GLU A 47 9.68 2.11 20.15
CA GLU A 47 10.85 1.39 19.63
C GLU A 47 11.61 2.21 18.58
N GLY A 48 11.02 3.33 18.13
CA GLY A 48 11.59 4.17 17.10
C GLY A 48 11.48 3.52 15.71
N LEU A 49 12.44 3.77 14.84
CA LEU A 49 12.40 3.35 13.45
C LEU A 49 12.54 1.82 13.31
N LEU A 50 11.51 1.18 12.77
CA LEU A 50 11.42 -0.25 12.50
C LEU A 50 11.78 -0.65 11.06
N GLY A 51 11.72 0.28 10.09
CA GLY A 51 12.04 -0.04 8.71
C GLY A 51 11.59 1.00 7.69
N TYR A 52 11.78 0.68 6.42
CA TYR A 52 11.42 1.55 5.30
C TYR A 52 10.51 0.81 4.32
N ILE A 53 9.46 1.49 3.87
CA ILE A 53 8.60 1.05 2.78
C ILE A 53 8.71 2.05 1.64
N TYR A 54 9.16 1.59 0.48
CA TYR A 54 9.15 2.38 -0.75
C TYR A 54 7.87 2.10 -1.53
N CYS A 55 7.22 3.16 -2.00
CA CYS A 55 5.99 3.07 -2.75
C CYS A 55 6.23 3.37 -4.23
N ASP A 56 6.12 2.37 -5.09
CA ASP A 56 6.13 2.52 -6.55
C ASP A 56 4.72 2.24 -7.08
N PHE A 57 3.86 3.27 -7.09
CA PHE A 57 2.43 3.09 -7.32
C PHE A 57 1.94 3.18 -8.75
N PHE A 58 2.61 3.96 -9.61
CA PHE A 58 2.03 4.31 -10.90
C PHE A 58 2.56 3.41 -12.02
N HIS A 59 1.68 3.07 -12.95
CA HIS A 59 2.04 2.39 -14.20
C HIS A 59 3.02 3.26 -15.01
N ARG A 60 4.14 2.68 -15.46
CA ARG A 60 5.05 3.32 -16.42
C ARG A 60 5.59 2.30 -17.41
N VAL A 61 6.05 2.79 -18.56
CA VAL A 61 6.73 1.97 -19.57
C VAL A 61 7.88 1.19 -18.92
N ASN A 62 8.00 -0.09 -19.25
CA ASN A 62 9.00 -1.04 -18.72
C ASN A 62 8.85 -1.42 -17.25
N LYS A 63 7.74 -1.07 -16.59
CA LYS A 63 7.40 -1.61 -15.27
C LYS A 63 6.71 -2.98 -15.43
N PRO A 64 7.07 -4.00 -14.62
CA PRO A 64 6.31 -5.24 -14.58
C PRO A 64 4.84 -5.00 -14.23
N HIS A 65 3.91 -5.63 -14.98
CA HIS A 65 2.46 -5.51 -14.79
C HIS A 65 1.93 -6.40 -13.64
N GLN A 66 2.64 -6.45 -12.52
CA GLN A 66 2.20 -7.21 -11.36
C GLN A 66 2.23 -6.33 -10.12
N ASP A 67 1.09 -6.29 -9.44
CA ASP A 67 0.98 -5.70 -8.12
C ASP A 67 1.59 -6.68 -7.12
N CYS A 68 2.62 -6.24 -6.39
CA CYS A 68 3.30 -7.07 -5.41
C CYS A 68 4.05 -6.26 -4.36
N HIS A 69 4.48 -6.93 -3.30
CA HIS A 69 5.51 -6.43 -2.41
C HIS A 69 6.77 -7.30 -2.49
N PHE A 70 7.93 -6.69 -2.30
CA PHE A 70 9.18 -7.44 -2.21
C PHE A 70 10.18 -6.79 -1.27
N THR A 71 11.01 -7.63 -0.66
CA THR A 71 12.03 -7.21 0.31
C THR A 71 13.36 -6.99 -0.39
N ILE A 72 13.88 -5.76 -0.36
CA ILE A 72 15.24 -5.44 -0.84
C ILE A 72 16.26 -5.78 0.25
N ARG A 73 15.89 -5.58 1.52
CA ARG A 73 16.74 -5.88 2.67
C ARG A 73 15.91 -6.48 3.78
N GLY A 74 16.24 -7.69 4.23
CA GLY A 74 15.58 -8.33 5.36
C GLY A 74 16.01 -7.73 6.70
N GLY A 75 15.10 -7.77 7.67
CA GLY A 75 15.41 -7.47 9.06
C GLY A 75 16.29 -8.59 9.65
N ARG A 76 17.42 -8.26 10.28
CA ARG A 76 18.33 -9.25 10.86
C ARG A 76 19.14 -8.68 12.01
N GLN A 77 19.35 -9.47 13.05
CA GLN A 77 20.35 -9.18 14.08
C GLN A 77 21.73 -9.73 13.69
N PHE A 78 22.75 -8.89 13.80
CA PHE A 78 24.15 -9.29 13.65
C PHE A 78 24.66 -9.94 14.94
N GLN A 79 25.26 -11.13 14.82
CA GLN A 79 25.74 -11.87 15.99
C GLN A 79 26.98 -11.22 16.63
N GLU A 80 27.80 -10.53 15.84
CA GLU A 80 29.10 -9.99 16.29
C GLU A 80 28.96 -8.79 17.24
N ASN A 81 27.98 -7.92 17.00
CA ASN A 81 27.81 -6.67 17.74
C ASN A 81 26.40 -6.45 18.29
N GLY A 82 25.49 -7.42 18.09
CA GLY A 82 24.09 -7.32 18.51
C GLY A 82 23.25 -6.29 17.76
N GLN A 83 23.83 -5.59 16.76
CA GLN A 83 23.15 -4.54 16.01
C GLN A 83 22.03 -5.13 15.15
N TYR A 84 20.92 -4.40 15.04
CA TYR A 84 19.81 -4.78 14.18
C TYR A 84 19.86 -4.04 12.84
N GLN A 85 19.78 -4.80 11.74
CA GLN A 85 19.58 -4.30 10.39
C GLN A 85 18.08 -4.10 10.15
N LEU A 86 17.67 -2.88 9.82
CA LEU A 86 16.27 -2.58 9.54
C LEU A 86 15.82 -3.12 8.17
N PRO A 87 14.64 -3.74 8.07
CA PRO A 87 14.06 -4.16 6.80
C PRO A 87 13.79 -2.98 5.85
N VAL A 88 13.87 -3.28 4.55
CA VAL A 88 13.50 -2.37 3.46
C VAL A 88 12.63 -3.17 2.49
N VAL A 89 11.37 -2.73 2.35
CA VAL A 89 10.34 -3.37 1.52
C VAL A 89 9.88 -2.38 0.46
N VAL A 90 9.47 -2.88 -0.70
CA VAL A 90 8.84 -2.09 -1.76
C VAL A 90 7.41 -2.57 -1.93
N LEU A 91 6.46 -1.65 -1.97
CA LEU A 91 5.11 -1.85 -2.48
C LEU A 91 5.08 -1.38 -3.93
N MET A 92 4.84 -2.30 -4.86
CA MET A 92 4.79 -2.03 -6.29
C MET A 92 3.38 -2.27 -6.80
N LEU A 93 2.70 -1.21 -7.24
CA LEU A 93 1.36 -1.27 -7.84
C LEU A 93 1.36 -0.66 -9.24
N SER A 94 0.34 -0.95 -10.04
CA SER A 94 0.18 -0.41 -11.41
C SER A 94 -1.04 0.50 -11.53
N LEU A 95 -1.11 1.53 -10.67
CA LEU A 95 -2.22 2.47 -10.62
C LEU A 95 -2.19 3.49 -11.77
N PRO A 96 -3.35 4.02 -12.18
CA PRO A 96 -3.42 5.11 -13.13
C PRO A 96 -2.80 6.39 -12.54
N HIS A 97 -2.14 7.17 -13.38
CA HIS A 97 -1.58 8.45 -12.97
C HIS A 97 -2.67 9.46 -12.65
N PRO A 98 -2.46 10.33 -11.63
CA PRO A 98 -3.34 11.46 -11.43
C PRO A 98 -3.22 12.43 -12.61
N THR A 99 -4.31 13.12 -12.93
CA THR A 99 -4.32 14.25 -13.86
C THR A 99 -4.31 15.56 -13.09
N LYS A 100 -4.19 16.69 -13.79
CA LYS A 100 -4.23 18.03 -13.17
C LYS A 100 -5.52 18.30 -12.38
N SER A 101 -6.62 17.66 -12.76
CA SER A 101 -7.96 17.89 -12.22
C SER A 101 -8.54 16.70 -11.47
N THR A 102 -7.88 15.54 -11.49
CA THR A 102 -8.45 14.30 -10.97
C THR A 102 -7.38 13.45 -10.29
N PRO A 103 -7.52 13.13 -8.99
CA PRO A 103 -6.60 12.23 -8.32
C PRO A 103 -6.72 10.80 -8.86
N THR A 104 -5.76 9.94 -8.52
CA THR A 104 -5.86 8.50 -8.78
C THR A 104 -7.01 7.92 -7.95
N LEU A 105 -8.11 7.56 -8.60
CA LEU A 105 -9.26 6.90 -7.98
C LEU A 105 -9.07 5.38 -8.08
N LEU A 106 -9.19 4.69 -6.94
CA LEU A 106 -9.03 3.25 -6.86
C LEU A 106 -10.36 2.54 -7.16
N MET A 107 -10.29 1.58 -8.07
CA MET A 107 -11.34 0.58 -8.25
C MET A 107 -11.25 -0.48 -7.13
N PRO A 108 -12.29 -1.28 -6.85
CA PRO A 108 -12.27 -2.29 -5.79
C PRO A 108 -11.02 -3.16 -5.80
N ASP A 109 -10.70 -3.75 -6.95
CA ASP A 109 -9.55 -4.65 -7.10
C ASP A 109 -8.22 -3.93 -6.77
N MET A 110 -8.10 -2.64 -7.10
CA MET A 110 -6.92 -1.83 -6.78
C MET A 110 -6.83 -1.52 -5.29
N MET A 111 -7.98 -1.30 -4.64
CA MET A 111 -8.06 -1.11 -3.19
C MET A 111 -7.70 -2.41 -2.47
N GLU A 112 -8.25 -3.55 -2.91
CA GLU A 112 -7.94 -4.88 -2.37
C GLU A 112 -6.44 -5.18 -2.51
N ASN A 113 -5.83 -4.91 -3.66
CA ASN A 113 -4.39 -5.08 -3.87
C ASN A 113 -3.53 -4.15 -3.00
N LEU A 114 -4.02 -2.94 -2.69
CA LEU A 114 -3.30 -1.99 -1.83
C LEU A 114 -3.30 -2.43 -0.35
N VAL A 115 -4.34 -3.15 0.10
CA VAL A 115 -4.48 -3.60 1.50
C VAL A 115 -3.99 -5.03 1.74
N HIS A 116 -3.75 -5.80 0.67
CA HIS A 116 -3.25 -7.19 0.73
C HIS A 116 -1.78 -7.25 1.13
#